data_AF-A0A349B0S3-F1
#
_entry.id   AF-A0A349B0S3-F1
#
_cell.length_a   1.000
_cell.length_b   1.000
_cell.length_c   1.000
_cell.angle_alpha   90.00
_cell.angle_beta   90.00
_cell.angle_gamma   90.00
#
_symmetry.space_group_name_H-M   'P 1'
#
loop_
_entity.id
_entity.type
_entity.pdbx_description
1 polymer ?
#
loop_
_entity_poly.entity_id
_entity_poly.type
_entity_poly.pdbx_seq_one_letter_code
_entity_poly.pdbx_strand_id
1 'polypeptide(L)' 'MSTTPRLPSAIDGVPAHIGSVLQHAPDVRAAFDAMYATLLGRGTVGMDVKEALRLRNAAVSDCGL' A
#
# COMPACT_ATOMS: atom_id res chain seq x y z
N MET A 1 -2.18 -8.50 -1.37
CA MET A 1 -1.18 -7.95 -0.44
C MET A 1 -0.87 -9.01 0.60
N SER A 2 0.41 -9.34 0.84
CA SER A 2 0.75 -10.31 1.92
C SER A 2 0.10 -9.80 3.20
N THR A 3 -0.75 -10.62 3.81
CA THR A 3 -1.53 -10.25 5.00
C THR A 3 -0.71 -10.36 6.28
N THR A 4 0.50 -10.92 6.19
CA THR A 4 1.44 -11.10 7.30
C THR A 4 2.58 -10.09 7.17
N PRO A 5 2.61 -9.02 7.98
CA PRO A 5 3.70 -8.06 7.95
C PRO A 5 5.03 -8.70 8.34
N ARG A 6 6.10 -8.32 7.63
CA ARG A 6 7.48 -8.79 7.90
C ARG A 6 8.20 -7.97 8.98
N LEU A 7 7.57 -6.89 9.43
CA LEU A 7 8.06 -5.99 10.47
C LEU A 7 7.07 -5.98 11.65
N PRO A 8 7.55 -5.79 12.88
CA PRO A 8 6.68 -5.60 14.03
C PRO A 8 5.92 -4.28 13.92
N SER A 9 4.83 -4.17 14.70
CA SER A 9 4.13 -2.90 14.90
C SER A 9 5.10 -1.82 15.38
N ALA A 10 4.95 -0.59 14.86
CA ALA A 10 5.65 0.59 15.39
C ALA A 10 4.96 1.18 16.63
N ILE A 11 3.78 0.66 16.99
CA ILE A 11 2.96 1.12 18.10
C ILE A 11 2.93 0.03 19.17
N ASP A 12 3.35 0.38 20.38
CA ASP A 12 3.36 -0.55 21.51
C ASP A 12 1.96 -1.09 21.83
N GLY A 13 1.88 -2.39 22.08
CA GLY A 13 0.61 -3.07 22.40
C GLY A 13 -0.35 -3.26 21.21
N VAL A 14 -0.02 -2.76 20.02
CA VAL A 14 -0.84 -2.94 18.81
C VAL A 14 -0.28 -4.10 17.96
N PRO A 15 -1.11 -5.04 17.47
CA PRO A 15 -0.67 -6.08 16.54
C PRO A 15 -0.07 -5.50 15.25
N ALA A 16 0.86 -6.24 14.64
CA ALA A 16 1.41 -5.86 13.35
C ALA A 16 0.32 -5.96 12.26
N HIS A 17 0.03 -4.84 11.61
CA HIS A 17 -0.78 -4.74 10.39
C HIS A 17 -0.20 -3.61 9.52
N ILE A 18 -0.65 -3.47 8.26
CA ILE A 18 -0.10 -2.47 7.34
C ILE A 18 -0.07 -1.05 7.94
N GLY A 19 -1.17 -0.66 8.60
CA GLY A 19 -1.26 0.62 9.30
C GLY A 19 -0.21 0.82 10.39
N SER A 20 -0.01 -0.16 11.28
CA SER A 20 0.92 -0.04 12.40
C SER A 20 2.39 -0.15 11.97
N VAL A 21 2.69 -0.91 10.90
CA VAL A 21 4.04 -1.00 10.34
C VAL A 21 4.44 0.28 9.60
N LEU A 22 3.53 0.92 8.86
CA LEU A 22 3.83 2.16 8.14
C LEU A 22 4.18 3.33 9.08
N GLN A 23 3.83 3.25 10.36
CA GLN A 23 4.18 4.26 11.35
C GLN A 23 5.68 4.28 11.74
N HIS A 24 6.48 3.29 11.31
CA HIS A 24 7.94 3.38 11.39
C HIS A 24 8.49 4.52 10.52
N ALA A 25 7.75 4.99 9.52
CA ALA A 25 8.17 6.03 8.59
C ALA A 25 7.00 6.93 8.14
N PRO A 26 6.46 7.80 9.03
CA PRO A 26 5.27 8.59 8.75
C PRO A 26 5.43 9.56 7.57
N ASP A 27 6.62 10.14 7.38
CA ASP A 27 6.88 11.05 6.26
C ASP A 27 6.88 10.32 4.91
N VAL A 28 7.46 9.11 4.88
CA VAL A 28 7.43 8.24 3.71
C VAL A 28 5.99 7.83 3.40
N ARG A 29 5.20 7.51 4.43
CA ARG A 29 3.78 7.20 4.28
C ARG A 29 3.01 8.38 3.65
N ALA A 30 3.22 9.59 4.15
CA ALA A 30 2.55 10.79 3.63
C ALA A 30 2.93 11.06 2.16
N ALA A 31 4.21 10.94 1.81
CA ALA A 31 4.68 11.09 0.44
C ALA A 31 4.10 10.01 -0.49
N PHE A 32 4.05 8.76 -0.03
CA PHE A 32 3.45 7.66 -0.77
C PHE A 32 1.95 7.89 -1.02
N ASP A 33 1.19 8.29 0.01
CA ASP A 33 -0.26 8.55 -0.11
C ASP A 33 -0.54 9.66 -1.13
N ALA A 34 0.24 10.75 -1.13
CA ALA A 34 0.10 11.84 -2.10
C ALA A 34 0.39 11.38 -3.54
N MET A 35 1.46 10.59 -3.74
CA MET A 35 1.80 10.02 -5.04
C MET A 35 0.69 9.06 -5.52
N TYR A 36 0.22 8.18 -4.64
CA TYR A 36 -0.77 7.16 -4.98
C TYR A 36 -2.14 7.78 -5.28
N ALA A 37 -2.55 8.79 -4.51
CA ALA A 37 -3.77 9.56 -4.78
C ALA A 37 -3.72 10.26 -6.14
N THR A 38 -2.56 10.79 -6.53
CA THR A 38 -2.36 11.42 -7.85
C THR A 38 -2.52 10.38 -8.97
N LEU A 39 -1.88 9.22 -8.82
CA LEU A 39 -1.95 8.14 -9.81
C LEU A 39 -3.39 7.62 -9.99
N LEU A 40 -4.12 7.41 -8.90
CA LEU A 40 -5.47 6.85 -8.95
C LEU A 40 -6.53 7.89 -9.33
N GLY A 41 -6.48 9.09 -8.75
CA GLY A 41 -7.53 10.10 -8.87
C GLY A 41 -7.47 11.00 -10.11
N ARG A 42 -6.38 10.97 -10.89
CA ARG A 42 -6.21 11.85 -12.07
C ARG A 42 -5.82 11.08 -13.33
N GLY A 43 -5.99 11.69 -14.50
CA GLY A 43 -5.51 11.17 -15.79
C GLY A 43 -6.60 10.62 -16.70
N THR A 44 -6.18 10.09 -17.85
CA THR A 44 -7.05 9.64 -18.96
C THR A 44 -7.45 8.16 -18.88
N VAL A 45 -6.79 7.38 -18.01
CA VAL A 45 -7.07 5.96 -17.83
C VAL A 45 -8.19 5.77 -16.80
N GLY A 46 -9.18 4.93 -17.13
CA GLY A 46 -10.28 4.58 -16.24
C GLY A 46 -9.80 3.92 -14.94
N MET A 47 -10.57 4.12 -13.86
CA MET A 47 -10.25 3.55 -12.55
C MET A 47 -10.27 2.02 -12.54
N ASP A 48 -11.16 1.42 -13.33
CA ASP A 48 -11.22 -0.01 -13.58
C ASP A 48 -9.92 -0.57 -14.17
N VAL A 49 -9.36 0.10 -15.18
CA VAL A 49 -8.08 -0.30 -15.80
C VAL A 49 -6.91 -0.14 -14.83
N LYS A 50 -6.89 0.96 -14.06
CA LYS A 50 -5.86 1.17 -13.02
C LYS A 50 -5.92 0.09 -11.95
N GLU A 51 -7.11 -0.30 -11.52
CA GLU A 51 -7.31 -1.35 -10.53
C GLU A 51 -6.91 -2.73 -11.07
N ALA A 52 -7.28 -3.04 -12.31
CA ALA A 52 -6.85 -4.26 -12.99
C ALA A 52 -5.31 -4.35 -13.06
N LEU A 53 -4.64 -3.25 -13.42
CA LEU A 53 -3.19 -3.17 -13.44
C LEU A 53 -2.59 -3.34 -12.03
N ARG A 54 -3.19 -2.72 -11.01
CA ARG A 54 -2.77 -2.84 -9.61
C ARG A 54 -2.80 -4.29 -9.14
N LEU A 55 -3.92 -4.98 -9.38
CA LEU A 55 -4.10 -6.39 -9.01
C LEU A 55 -3.13 -7.30 -9.75
N ARG A 56 -2.97 -7.11 -11.07
CA ARG A 56 -2.03 -7.87 -11.89
C ARG A 56 -0.58 -7.69 -11.43
N ASN A 57 -0.18 -6.46 -11.11
CA ASN A 57 1.17 -6.19 -10.61
C ASN A 57 1.38 -6.76 -9.21
N ALA A 58 0.38 -6.67 -8.34
CA ALA A 58 0.43 -7.28 -7.02
C ALA A 58 0.62 -8.80 -7.10
N ALA A 59 -0.09 -9.48 -8.01
CA ALA A 59 0.09 -10.92 -8.25
C ALA A 59 1.51 -11.26 -8.76
N VAL A 60 2.02 -10.51 -9.76
CA VAL A 60 3.35 -10.76 -10.34
C VAL A 60 4.48 -10.48 -9.36
N SER A 61 4.30 -9.54 -8.42
CA SER A 61 5.29 -9.20 -7.41
C SER A 61 5.14 -10.01 -6.12
N ASP A 62 4.31 -11.05 -6.09
CA ASP A 62 3.99 -11.82 -4.87
C ASP A 62 3.50 -10.91 -3.71
N CYS A 63 2.88 -9.79 -4.07
CA CYS A 63 2.28 -8.84 -3.12
C CYS A 63 0.84 -9.24 -2.88
N GLY A 64 0.65 -10.35 -2.16
CA GLY A 64 -0.66 -10.93 -1.94
C GLY A 64 -0.79 -12.29 -2.49
N LEU A 65 -0.44 -13.21 -1.61
CA LEU A 65 -0.97 -14.53 -1.33
C LEU A 65 -0.48 -14.87 0.08
#